data_AF-A0A9P3EYB5-F1
#
_entry.id   AF-A0A9P3EYB5-F1
#
_cell.length_a   1.000
_cell.length_b   1.000
_cell.length_c   1.000
_cell.angle_alpha   90.00
_cell.angle_beta   90.00
_cell.angle_gamma   90.00
#
_symmetry.space_group_name_H-M   'P 1'
#
loop_
_entity.id
_entity.type
_entity.pdbx_description
1 polymer ?
#
loop_
_entity_poly.entity_id
_entity_poly.type
_entity_poly.pdbx_seq_one_letter_code
_entity_poly.pdbx_strand_id
1 'polypeptide(L)'
;VTFRSPSQRQAFHLMMKQVPYLFLVLPTAAGKTTLFLLGASLATSQVTMVIVPLISLKLDLSRKAAALGLQPTIWEPGQVMPPASSRLILVQIEHLEHS
;
A
#
# COMPACT_ATOMS: atom_id res chain seq x y z
N VAL A 1 -6.52 -15.82 8.80
CA VAL A 1 -6.80 -14.36 8.74
C VAL A 1 -8.30 -14.16 8.79
N THR A 2 -8.80 -13.34 9.73
CA THR A 2 -10.25 -13.06 9.85
C THR A 2 -10.55 -11.73 9.16
N PHE A 3 -11.45 -11.73 8.18
CA PHE A 3 -11.92 -10.51 7.54
C PHE A 3 -12.97 -9.81 8.41
N ARG A 4 -12.91 -8.48 8.49
CA ARG A 4 -13.86 -7.63 9.22
C ARG A 4 -15.23 -7.56 8.56
N SER A 5 -15.32 -7.79 7.25
CA SER A 5 -16.58 -7.77 6.52
C SER A 5 -16.52 -8.61 5.23
N PRO A 6 -17.68 -8.99 4.67
CA PRO A 6 -17.75 -9.62 3.34
C PRO A 6 -17.12 -8.75 2.24
N SER A 7 -17.33 -7.44 2.28
CA SER A 7 -16.76 -6.50 1.30
C SER A 7 -15.22 -6.45 1.38
N GLN A 8 -14.65 -6.53 2.60
CA GLN A 8 -13.20 -6.62 2.75
C GLN A 8 -12.65 -7.91 2.14
N ARG A 9 -13.34 -9.04 2.37
CA ARG A 9 -12.97 -10.33 1.77
C ARG A 9 -13.05 -10.30 0.23
N GLN A 10 -14.11 -9.70 -0.31
CA GLN A 10 -14.29 -9.56 -1.76
C GLN A 10 -13.20 -8.69 -2.37
N ALA A 11 -12.87 -7.56 -1.74
CA ALA A 11 -11.78 -6.70 -2.18
C ALA A 11 -10.43 -7.45 -2.19
N PHE A 12 -10.12 -8.20 -1.14
CA PHE A 12 -8.93 -9.04 -1.09
C PHE A 12 -8.88 -10.04 -2.23
N HIS A 13 -9.99 -10.75 -2.49
CA HIS A 13 -10.10 -11.70 -3.58
C HIS A 13 -9.83 -11.08 -4.96
N LEU A 14 -10.37 -9.88 -5.20
CA LEU A 14 -10.14 -9.14 -6.46
C LEU A 14 -8.68 -8.72 -6.60
N MET A 15 -8.04 -8.27 -5.52
CA MET A 15 -6.61 -7.93 -5.52
C MET A 15 -5.73 -9.15 -5.81
N MET A 16 -6.04 -10.31 -5.21
CA MET A 16 -5.30 -11.56 -5.46
C MET A 16 -5.47 -12.08 -6.89
N LYS A 17 -6.61 -11.81 -7.52
CA LYS A 17 -6.83 -12.10 -8.95
C LYS A 17 -6.12 -11.11 -9.89
N GLN A 18 -5.41 -10.11 -9.37
CA GLN A 18 -4.75 -9.07 -10.15
C GLN A 18 -5.69 -8.41 -11.17
N VAL A 19 -6.96 -8.22 -10.79
CA VAL A 19 -7.91 -7.50 -11.64
C VAL A 19 -7.36 -6.09 -11.89
N PRO A 20 -7.22 -5.66 -13.16
CA PRO A 20 -6.68 -4.34 -13.47
C PRO A 20 -7.65 -3.25 -13.00
N TYR A 21 -7.10 -2.15 -12.47
CA TYR A 21 -7.83 -0.94 -12.08
C TYR A 21 -9.05 -1.18 -11.17
N LEU A 22 -8.80 -1.41 -9.87
CA LEU A 22 -9.84 -1.61 -8.87
C LEU A 22 -10.17 -0.31 -8.12
N PHE A 23 -11.45 0.08 -8.11
CA PHE A 23 -11.95 1.16 -7.26
C PHE A 23 -12.66 0.58 -6.03
N LEU A 24 -12.05 0.74 -4.85
CA LEU A 24 -12.53 0.14 -3.60
C LEU A 24 -13.13 1.21 -2.67
N VAL A 25 -14.46 1.27 -2.61
CA VAL A 25 -15.18 2.13 -1.67
C VAL A 25 -15.62 1.30 -0.46
N LEU A 26 -14.98 1.53 0.68
CA LEU A 26 -15.34 0.93 1.96
C LEU A 26 -15.57 2.05 2.99
N PRO A 27 -16.28 1.82 4.10
CA PRO A 27 -16.37 2.80 5.21
C PRO A 27 -15.01 3.06 5.88
N THR A 28 -14.83 4.21 6.53
CA THR A 28 -13.69 4.43 7.43
C THR A 28 -13.63 3.33 8.50
N ALA A 29 -12.43 3.00 8.97
CA ALA A 29 -12.18 1.88 9.91
C ALA A 29 -12.58 0.45 9.43
N ALA A 30 -13.14 0.28 8.22
CA ALA A 30 -13.50 -1.03 7.65
C ALA A 30 -12.29 -1.91 7.25
N GLY A 31 -11.06 -1.51 7.59
CA GLY A 31 -9.86 -2.31 7.34
C GLY A 31 -9.25 -2.16 5.94
N LYS A 32 -9.44 -1.00 5.27
CA LYS A 32 -8.78 -0.67 3.99
C LYS A 32 -7.26 -0.72 4.07
N THR A 33 -6.67 -0.12 5.11
CA THR A 33 -5.22 -0.14 5.33
C THR A 33 -4.65 -1.56 5.34
N THR A 34 -5.35 -2.49 5.99
CA THR A 34 -4.94 -3.90 6.03
C THR A 34 -4.93 -4.53 4.65
N LEU A 35 -5.88 -4.20 3.77
CA LEU A 35 -5.91 -4.70 2.40
C LEU A 35 -4.70 -4.22 1.58
N PHE A 36 -4.33 -2.94 1.70
CA PHE A 36 -3.16 -2.39 1.00
C PHE A 36 -1.86 -3.03 1.47
N LEU A 37 -1.68 -3.14 2.80
CA LEU A 37 -0.47 -3.74 3.38
C LEU A 37 -0.37 -5.23 3.05
N LEU A 38 -1.48 -5.96 3.08
CA LEU A 38 -1.52 -7.38 2.68
C LEU A 38 -1.23 -7.55 1.19
N GLY A 39 -1.80 -6.69 0.34
CA GLY A 39 -1.51 -6.69 -1.09
C GLY A 39 -0.01 -6.49 -1.35
N ALA A 40 0.61 -5.55 -0.63
CA ALA A 40 2.05 -5.32 -0.70
C ALA A 40 2.88 -6.49 -0.16
N SER A 41 2.46 -7.12 0.94
CA SER A 41 3.22 -8.22 1.57
C SER A 41 3.16 -9.52 0.79
N LEU A 42 2.04 -9.78 0.10
CA LEU A 42 1.81 -11.04 -0.60
C LEU A 42 2.54 -11.14 -1.96
N ALA A 43 3.38 -10.16 -2.28
CA ALA A 43 4.34 -10.20 -3.38
C ALA A 43 3.72 -10.68 -4.71
N THR A 44 2.50 -10.25 -5.03
CA THR A 44 1.93 -10.45 -6.36
C THR A 44 2.64 -9.57 -7.41
N SER A 45 3.49 -8.64 -6.97
CA SER A 45 4.41 -7.81 -7.74
C SER A 45 5.79 -7.78 -7.05
N GLN A 46 6.85 -7.50 -7.81
CA GLN A 46 8.21 -7.32 -7.26
C GLN A 46 8.28 -6.13 -6.29
N VAL A 47 7.50 -5.08 -6.56
CA VAL A 47 7.40 -3.83 -5.77
C VAL A 47 5.96 -3.34 -5.78
N THR A 48 5.47 -2.87 -4.63
CA THR A 48 4.17 -2.19 -4.50
C THR A 48 4.38 -0.71 -4.19
N MET A 49 3.79 0.18 -5.00
CA MET A 49 3.78 1.62 -4.73
C MET A 49 2.44 2.02 -4.10
N VAL A 50 2.49 2.80 -3.02
CA VAL A 50 1.31 3.37 -2.38
C VAL A 50 1.46 4.88 -2.32
N ILE A 51 0.56 5.56 -3.02
CA ILE A 51 0.50 7.02 -3.05
C ILE A 51 -0.48 7.48 -1.98
N VAL A 52 -0.07 8.40 -1.12
CA VAL A 52 -0.87 8.92 -0.02
C VAL A 52 -0.91 10.44 0.01
N PRO A 53 -2.05 11.05 0.41
CA PRO A 53 -2.18 12.50 0.42
C PRO A 53 -1.66 13.19 1.69
N LEU A 54 -1.37 12.44 2.77
CA LEU A 54 -1.05 13.01 4.08
C LEU A 54 0.26 12.42 4.63
N ILE A 55 1.15 13.28 5.13
CA ILE A 55 2.40 12.91 5.82
C ILE A 55 2.10 11.93 6.97
N SER A 56 1.09 12.23 7.79
CA SER A 56 0.72 11.40 8.94
C SER A 56 0.32 9.99 8.53
N LEU A 57 -0.39 9.84 7.41
CA LEU A 57 -0.79 8.55 6.86
C LEU A 57 0.42 7.80 6.29
N LYS A 58 1.35 8.49 5.61
CA LYS A 58 2.63 7.91 5.15
C LYS A 58 3.39 7.26 6.32
N LEU A 59 3.56 8.01 7.41
CA LEU A 59 4.29 7.54 8.58
C LEU A 59 3.56 6.41 9.34
N ASP A 60 2.23 6.46 9.41
CA ASP A 60 1.43 5.37 9.98
C ASP A 60 1.56 4.07 9.17
N LEU A 61 1.47 4.15 7.83
CA LEU A 61 1.63 3.00 6.94
C LEU A 61 3.04 2.41 7.01
N SER A 62 4.07 3.27 7.06
CA SER A 62 5.47 2.83 7.20
C SER A 62 5.67 2.01 8.47
N ARG A 63 5.19 2.52 9.62
CA ARG A 63 5.26 1.81 10.91
C ARG A 63 4.53 0.48 10.88
N LYS A 64 3.32 0.44 10.32
CA LYS A 64 2.52 -0.80 10.18
C LYS A 64 3.17 -1.82 9.26
N ALA A 65 3.76 -1.37 8.15
CA ALA A 65 4.49 -2.24 7.23
C ALA A 65 5.73 -2.86 7.89
N ALA A 66 6.53 -2.04 8.59
CA ALA A 66 7.69 -2.53 9.32
C ALA A 66 7.31 -3.55 10.40
N ALA A 67 6.21 -3.32 11.12
CA ALA A 67 5.69 -4.28 12.12
C ALA A 67 5.24 -5.63 11.51
N LEU A 68 4.96 -5.67 10.21
CA LEU A 68 4.65 -6.89 9.46
C LEU A 68 5.90 -7.54 8.84
N GLY A 69 7.11 -7.05 9.15
CA GLY A 69 8.37 -7.55 8.60
C GLY A 69 8.66 -7.07 7.18
N LEU A 70 7.91 -6.09 6.67
CA LEU A 70 8.21 -5.46 5.38
C LEU A 70 9.34 -4.46 5.55
N GLN A 71 10.06 -4.19 4.45
CA GLN A 71 11.04 -3.11 4.35
C GLN A 71 10.42 -1.94 3.56
N PRO A 72 9.56 -1.11 4.17
CA PRO A 72 8.98 0.05 3.49
C PRO A 72 10.07 1.08 3.19
N THR A 73 10.06 1.61 1.98
CA THR A 73 10.87 2.78 1.60
C THR A 73 9.95 3.98 1.49
N ILE A 74 10.29 5.04 2.20
CA ILE A 74 9.65 6.34 2.01
C ILE A 74 10.35 7.02 0.84
N TRP A 75 9.58 7.43 -0.16
CA TRP A 75 10.09 8.19 -1.30
C TRP A 75 10.14 9.68 -0.95
N GLU A 76 11.31 10.28 -1.17
CA GLU A 76 11.54 11.71 -1.02
C GLU A 76 11.98 12.33 -2.36
N PRO A 77 11.67 13.62 -2.61
CA PRO A 77 12.07 14.31 -3.83
C PRO A 77 13.60 14.28 -4.01
N GLY A 78 14.06 14.04 -5.23
CA GLY A 78 15.49 13.92 -5.55
C GLY A 78 16.10 12.53 -5.33
N GLN A 79 15.34 11.55 -4.81
CA GLN A 79 15.76 10.15 -4.92
C GLN A 79 15.72 9.69 -6.39
N VAL A 80 16.79 9.03 -6.83
CA VAL A 80 16.90 8.50 -8.20
C VAL A 80 16.41 7.06 -8.29
N MET A 81 16.72 6.23 -7.29
CA MET A 81 16.29 4.83 -7.22
C MET A 81 16.01 4.40 -5.77
N PRO A 82 14.94 3.63 -5.53
CA PRO A 82 14.75 2.94 -4.26
C PRO A 82 15.75 1.77 -4.14
N PRO A 83 16.07 1.32 -2.91
CA PRO A 83 16.85 0.10 -2.69
C PRO A 83 16.27 -1.11 -3.45
N ALA A 84 17.14 -1.99 -3.95
CA ALA A 84 16.70 -3.21 -4.65
C ALA A 84 15.87 -4.17 -3.77
N SER A 85 15.99 -4.05 -2.44
CA SER A 85 15.21 -4.85 -1.48
C SER A 85 13.82 -4.27 -1.18
N SER A 86 13.49 -3.08 -1.70
CA SER A 86 12.24 -2.39 -1.40
C SER A 86 11.04 -3.13 -1.99
N ARG A 87 10.22 -3.71 -1.13
CA ARG A 87 8.96 -4.38 -1.53
C ARG A 87 7.75 -3.47 -1.48
N LEU A 88 7.85 -2.37 -0.71
CA LEU A 88 6.81 -1.37 -0.54
C LEU A 88 7.44 0.02 -0.62
N ILE A 89 6.92 0.87 -1.49
CA ILE A 89 7.32 2.27 -1.63
C ILE A 89 6.12 3.15 -1.26
N LEU A 90 6.32 4.06 -0.31
CA LEU A 90 5.31 5.02 0.13
C LEU A 90 5.66 6.39 -0.43
N VAL A 91 4.76 6.95 -1.25
CA VAL A 91 4.97 8.22 -1.97
C VAL A 91 3.90 9.21 -1.54
N GLN A 92 4.27 10.47 -1.35
CA GLN A 92 3.29 11.54 -1.14
C GLN A 92 2.80 12.07 -2.47
N ILE A 93 1.51 12.38 -2.57
CA ILE A 93 0.92 12.88 -3.81
C ILE A 93 1.63 14.14 -4.31
N GLU A 94 2.07 15.03 -3.41
CA GLU A 94 2.80 16.26 -3.74
C GLU A 94 4.21 16.03 -4.30
N HIS A 95 4.77 14.83 -4.14
CA HIS A 95 6.09 14.46 -4.68
C HIS A 95 5.98 13.82 -6.07
N LEU A 96 4.76 13.65 -6.61
CA LEU A 96 4.56 13.21 -7.98
C LEU A 96 4.58 14.43 -8.89
N GLU A 97 5.65 14.58 -9.66
CA GLU A 97 5.72 15.62 -10.69
C GLU A 97 4.75 15.29 -11.84
N HIS A 98 3.98 16.29 -12.27
CA HIS A 98 3.19 16.22 -13.48
C HIS A 98 4.11 16.40 -14.68
N SER A 99 4.56 15.29 -15.26
CA SER A 99 5.16 15.26 -16.60
C SER A 99 4.10 15.44 -17.68
#